data_AF-A0A151SCE5-F1
#
_entry.id   AF-A0A151SCE5-F1
#
_cell.length_a   1.000
_cell.length_b   1.000
_cell.length_c   1.000
_cell.angle_alpha   90.00
_cell.angle_beta   90.00
_cell.angle_gamma   90.00
#
_symmetry.space_group_name_H-M   'P 1'
#
loop_
_entity.id
_entity.type
_entity.pdbx_description
1 polymer ?
#
loop_
_entity_poly.entity_id
_entity_poly.type
_entity_poly.pdbx_seq_one_letter_code
_entity_poly.pdbx_strand_id
1 'polypeptide(L)'
;MSNNNTCQTNCDVFVSFRGEDIRRRLLSHLIDTFQRRQINVFVDVKLKRGDEIWPSLVGAIQGSFISLIIFSQDYASSLWCLEELVIILECREKYGQIVIPVFKHVDPCDVRHQFGSYKIAFVEHGRKYKSKVQI
;
A
#
# COMPACT_ATOMS: atom_id res chain seq x y z
N MET A 1 24.05 -24.95 10.34
CA MET A 1 24.06 -23.73 9.52
C MET A 1 23.10 -23.97 8.36
N SER A 2 21.82 -23.69 8.57
CA SER A 2 20.81 -23.81 7.52
C SER A 2 20.55 -22.40 7.01
N ASN A 3 21.13 -22.08 5.86
CA ASN A 3 20.80 -20.85 5.13
C ASN A 3 19.35 -20.98 4.67
N ASN A 4 18.43 -20.46 5.48
CA ASN A 4 17.11 -20.09 5.02
C ASN A 4 17.30 -18.89 4.09
N ASN A 5 17.64 -19.17 2.84
CA ASN A 5 17.49 -18.21 1.75
C ASN A 5 15.99 -17.93 1.60
N THR A 6 15.45 -17.07 2.47
CA THR A 6 14.28 -16.29 2.09
C THR A 6 14.73 -15.52 0.85
N CYS A 7 14.07 -15.73 -0.29
CA CYS A 7 14.25 -14.87 -1.45
C CYS A 7 13.95 -13.46 -0.98
N GLN A 8 15.00 -12.74 -0.61
CA GLN A 8 14.96 -11.33 -0.28
C GLN A 8 14.79 -10.67 -1.64
N THR A 9 13.53 -10.63 -2.09
CA THR A 9 13.14 -9.93 -3.29
C THR A 9 13.46 -8.46 -3.06
N ASN A 10 14.67 -8.04 -3.40
CA ASN A 10 15.08 -6.64 -3.40
C ASN A 10 14.23 -5.96 -4.48
N CYS A 11 13.09 -5.42 -4.05
CA CYS A 11 12.23 -4.59 -4.88
C CYS A 11 12.74 -3.16 -4.72
N ASP A 12 12.80 -2.39 -5.80
CA ASP A 12 13.18 -0.99 -5.70
C ASP A 12 11.99 -0.16 -5.21
N VAL A 13 10.80 -0.50 -5.70
CA VAL A 13 9.55 0.23 -5.45
C VAL A 13 8.44 -0.72 -5.03
N PHE A 14 7.84 -0.46 -3.87
CA PHE A 14 6.56 -1.03 -3.46
C PHE A 14 5.42 -0.10 -3.88
N VAL A 15 4.37 -0.62 -4.52
CA VAL A 15 3.20 0.17 -4.94
C VAL A 15 1.95 -0.27 -4.20
N SER A 16 1.45 0.59 -3.32
CA SER A 16 0.15 0.42 -2.65
C SER A 16 -0.92 1.27 -3.32
N PHE A 17 -2.05 0.66 -3.67
CA PHE A 17 -3.17 1.36 -4.28
C PHE A 17 -4.49 0.61 -4.03
N ARG A 18 -5.63 1.24 -4.32
CA ARG A 18 -6.94 0.59 -4.30
C ARG A 18 -7.76 1.00 -5.53
N GLY A 19 -8.69 0.15 -5.94
CA GLY A 19 -9.61 0.45 -7.03
C GLY A 19 -9.22 -0.17 -8.37
N GLU A 20 -10.25 -0.63 -9.08
CA GLU A 20 -10.11 -1.34 -10.35
C GLU A 20 -9.67 -0.41 -11.50
N ASP A 21 -10.09 0.85 -11.45
CA ASP A 21 -9.71 1.88 -12.43
C ASP A 21 -8.22 2.24 -12.37
N ILE A 22 -7.56 2.05 -11.22
CA ILE A 22 -6.11 2.24 -11.11
C ILE A 22 -5.38 1.10 -11.80
N ARG A 23 -5.90 -0.14 -11.66
CA ARG A 23 -5.29 -1.34 -12.25
C ARG A 23 -5.22 -1.29 -13.77
N ARG A 24 -6.28 -0.83 -14.43
CA ARG A 24 -6.39 -0.95 -15.89
C ARG A 24 -5.59 0.09 -16.68
N ARG A 25 -5.34 1.28 -16.11
CA ARG A 25 -4.74 2.42 -16.84
C ARG A 25 -3.44 2.91 -16.24
N LEU A 26 -3.48 3.40 -15.00
CA LEU A 26 -2.30 4.02 -14.39
C LEU A 26 -1.24 2.97 -14.08
N LEU A 27 -1.66 1.84 -13.51
CA LEU A 27 -0.74 0.81 -13.07
C LEU A 27 -0.04 0.09 -14.22
N SER A 28 -0.76 -0.22 -15.32
CA SER A 28 -0.16 -0.82 -16.51
C SER A 28 0.93 0.07 -17.10
N HIS A 29 0.66 1.38 -17.26
CA HIS A 29 1.67 2.33 -17.72
C HIS A 29 2.86 2.47 -16.75
N LEU A 30 2.62 2.46 -15.44
CA LEU A 30 3.69 2.50 -14.44
C LEU A 30 4.56 1.25 -14.52
N ILE A 31 3.96 0.06 -14.53
CA ILE A 31 4.67 -1.22 -14.65
C ILE A 31 5.52 -1.24 -15.93
N ASP A 32 4.94 -0.90 -17.08
CA ASP A 32 5.65 -0.86 -18.35
C ASP A 32 6.84 0.10 -18.31
N THR A 33 6.66 1.27 -17.69
CA THR A 33 7.71 2.29 -17.58
C THR A 33 8.83 1.84 -16.65
N PHE A 34 8.49 1.23 -15.51
CA PHE A 34 9.46 0.71 -14.57
C PHE A 34 10.25 -0.45 -15.18
N GLN A 35 9.60 -1.37 -15.89
CA GLN A 35 10.25 -2.45 -16.63
C GLN A 35 11.24 -1.93 -17.67
N ARG A 36 10.84 -0.93 -18.48
CA ARG A 36 11.74 -0.29 -19.46
C ARG A 36 12.95 0.37 -18.81
N ARG A 37 12.83 0.80 -17.56
CA ARG A 37 13.91 1.44 -16.78
C ARG A 37 14.66 0.46 -15.88
N GLN A 38 14.35 -0.84 -15.94
CA GLN A 38 14.95 -1.88 -15.10
C GLN A 38 14.76 -1.61 -13.59
N ILE A 39 13.62 -1.01 -13.22
CA ILE A 39 13.22 -0.78 -11.83
C ILE A 39 12.35 -1.98 -11.41
N ASN A 40 12.77 -2.68 -10.36
CA ASN A 40 12.04 -3.82 -9.81
C ASN A 40 10.88 -3.31 -8.95
N VAL A 41 9.66 -3.64 -9.37
CA VAL A 41 8.44 -3.14 -8.71
C VAL A 41 7.64 -4.28 -8.14
N PHE A 42 7.31 -4.18 -6.86
CA PHE A 42 6.29 -5.01 -6.25
C PHE A 42 4.95 -4.28 -6.29
N VAL A 43 3.99 -4.84 -7.03
CA VAL A 43 2.65 -4.26 -7.17
C VAL A 43 1.66 -5.06 -6.34
N ASP A 44 0.94 -4.37 -5.48
CA ASP A 44 -0.10 -5.02 -4.70
C ASP A 44 -1.38 -5.28 -5.52
N VAL A 45 -1.47 -6.45 -6.17
CA VAL A 45 -2.65 -6.87 -6.92
C VAL A 45 -3.73 -7.41 -5.96
N LYS A 46 -4.36 -6.51 -5.19
CA LYS A 46 -5.34 -6.75 -4.10
C LYS A 46 -6.63 -7.51 -4.50
N LEU A 47 -6.58 -8.67 -5.15
CA LEU A 47 -7.76 -9.38 -5.66
C LEU A 47 -8.40 -10.35 -4.67
N LYS A 48 -7.66 -10.86 -3.68
CA LYS A 48 -8.14 -11.57 -2.48
C LYS A 48 -6.90 -12.08 -1.72
N ARG A 49 -6.61 -11.53 -0.55
CA ARG A 49 -5.56 -12.08 0.32
C ARG A 49 -6.20 -12.99 1.37
N GLY A 50 -5.65 -14.18 1.53
CA GLY A 50 -5.70 -14.96 2.76
C GLY A 50 -4.42 -14.73 3.58
N ASP A 51 -4.38 -15.29 4.79
CA ASP A 51 -3.28 -15.11 5.76
C ASP A 51 -1.89 -15.52 5.22
N GLU A 52 -1.85 -16.43 4.24
CA GLU A 52 -0.62 -16.94 3.63
C GLU A 52 0.16 -15.90 2.81
N ILE A 53 -0.50 -14.84 2.33
CA ILE A 53 0.14 -13.83 1.45
C ILE A 53 0.72 -12.66 2.26
N TRP A 54 0.31 -12.50 3.52
CA TRP A 54 0.71 -11.37 4.37
C TRP A 54 2.23 -11.32 4.68
N PRO A 55 2.92 -12.43 5.01
CA PRO A 55 4.35 -12.39 5.29
C PRO A 55 5.19 -11.96 4.07
N SER A 56 4.82 -12.41 2.87
CA SER A 56 5.49 -12.02 1.63
C SER A 56 5.31 -10.54 1.32
N LEU A 57 4.11 -10.00 1.58
CA LEU A 57 3.84 -8.58 1.45
C LEU A 57 4.71 -7.74 2.40
N VAL A 58 4.74 -8.10 3.68
CA VAL A 58 5.53 -7.39 4.68
C VAL A 58 7.01 -7.39 4.28
N GLY A 59 7.51 -8.54 3.81
CA GLY A 59 8.87 -8.65 3.28
C GLY A 59 9.12 -7.73 2.08
N ALA A 60 8.16 -7.60 1.16
CA ALA A 60 8.27 -6.69 0.02
C ALA A 60 8.29 -5.21 0.46
N ILE A 61 7.46 -4.81 1.42
CA ILE A 61 7.45 -3.44 1.95
C ILE A 61 8.79 -3.11 2.63
N GLN A 62 9.24 -4.00 3.53
CA GLN A 62 10.49 -3.84 4.28
C GLN A 62 11.73 -3.88 3.38
N GLY A 63 11.70 -4.69 2.32
CA GLY A 63 12.79 -4.83 1.35
C GLY A 63 12.83 -3.73 0.28
N SER A 64 11.85 -2.82 0.26
CA SER A 64 11.76 -1.78 -0.77
C SER A 64 12.43 -0.46 -0.37
N PHE A 65 13.16 0.19 -1.29
CA PHE A 65 13.73 1.52 -1.06
C PHE A 65 12.69 2.64 -1.13
N ILE A 66 11.70 2.48 -2.01
CA ILE A 66 10.64 3.46 -2.24
C ILE A 66 9.29 2.78 -2.02
N SER A 67 8.39 3.46 -1.33
CA SER A 67 6.98 3.12 -1.25
C SER A 67 6.15 4.19 -1.96
N LEU A 68 5.51 3.82 -3.07
CA LEU A 68 4.58 4.65 -3.83
C LEU A 68 3.15 4.34 -3.35
N ILE A 69 2.49 5.32 -2.75
CA ILE A 69 1.12 5.18 -2.24
C ILE A 69 0.17 5.96 -3.14
N ILE A 70 -0.75 5.28 -3.81
CA ILE A 70 -1.75 5.89 -4.66
C ILE A 70 -3.07 5.97 -3.88
N PHE A 71 -3.30 7.12 -3.26
CA PHE A 71 -4.55 7.44 -2.59
C PHE A 71 -5.66 7.66 -3.61
N SER A 72 -6.79 7.02 -3.38
CA SER A 72 -8.02 7.09 -4.16
C SER A 72 -9.21 7.18 -3.23
N GLN A 73 -10.38 7.55 -3.77
CA GLN A 73 -11.61 7.67 -2.97
C GLN A 73 -11.93 6.41 -2.16
N ASP A 74 -11.63 5.23 -2.70
CA ASP A 74 -11.90 3.94 -2.07
C ASP A 74 -10.72 3.36 -1.27
N TYR A 75 -9.56 4.03 -1.20
CA TYR A 75 -8.37 3.52 -0.52
C TYR A 75 -8.65 3.10 0.94
N ALA A 76 -9.25 4.01 1.71
CA ALA A 76 -9.54 3.77 3.13
C ALA A 76 -10.63 2.72 3.36
N SER A 77 -11.44 2.35 2.35
CA SER A 77 -12.46 1.29 2.49
C SER A 77 -11.85 -0.09 2.75
N SER A 78 -10.57 -0.27 2.43
CA SER A 78 -9.87 -1.54 2.56
C SER A 78 -8.97 -1.52 3.79
N LEU A 79 -9.31 -2.30 4.82
CA LEU A 79 -8.49 -2.45 6.03
C LEU A 79 -7.03 -2.81 5.68
N TRP A 80 -6.84 -3.73 4.74
CA TRP A 80 -5.51 -4.10 4.25
C TRP A 80 -4.70 -2.93 3.69
N CYS A 81 -5.33 -1.97 2.99
CA CYS A 81 -4.61 -0.78 2.49
C CYS A 81 -4.16 0.13 3.64
N LEU A 82 -4.92 0.16 4.73
CA LEU A 82 -4.58 0.91 5.94
C LEU A 82 -3.49 0.20 6.74
N GLU A 83 -3.53 -1.13 6.85
CA GLU A 83 -2.47 -1.92 7.51
C GLU A 83 -1.14 -1.84 6.74
N GLU A 84 -1.18 -1.94 5.40
CA GLU A 84 -0.02 -1.66 4.54
C GLU A 84 0.54 -0.25 4.78
N LEU A 85 -0.34 0.76 4.87
CA LEU A 85 0.08 2.14 5.10
C LEU A 85 0.81 2.29 6.45
N VAL A 86 0.33 1.62 7.50
CA VAL A 86 1.01 1.61 8.80
C VAL A 86 2.41 1.01 8.67
N ILE A 87 2.55 -0.16 8.05
CA ILE A 87 3.87 -0.81 7.87
C ILE A 87 4.82 0.06 7.04
N ILE A 88 4.33 0.71 5.99
CA ILE A 88 5.14 1.64 5.17
C ILE A 88 5.66 2.80 6.03
N LEU A 89 4.81 3.38 6.87
CA LEU A 89 5.22 4.49 7.74
C LEU A 89 6.22 4.04 8.81
N GLU A 90 6.04 2.84 9.37
CA GLU A 90 7.03 2.22 10.28
C GLU A 90 8.38 2.01 9.56
N CYS A 91 8.36 1.54 8.31
CA CYS A 91 9.57 1.32 7.52
C CYS A 91 10.25 2.63 7.14
N ARG A 92 9.49 3.69 6.87
CA ARG A 92 10.01 5.05 6.68
C ARG A 92 10.78 5.52 7.91
N GLU A 93 10.20 5.36 9.09
CA GLU A 93 10.82 5.79 10.35
C GLU A 93 12.04 4.94 10.71
N LYS A 94 11.95 3.62 10.54
CA LYS A 94 12.98 2.67 10.98
C LYS A 94 14.14 2.52 9.99
N TYR A 95 13.85 2.52 8.70
CA TYR A 95 14.81 2.19 7.63
C TYR A 95 15.11 3.37 6.69
N GLY A 96 14.46 4.52 6.89
CA GLY A 96 14.64 5.68 6.02
C GLY A 96 14.03 5.51 4.62
N GLN A 97 13.07 4.59 4.47
CA GLN A 97 12.39 4.33 3.20
C GLN A 97 11.73 5.62 2.66
N ILE A 98 11.88 5.88 1.36
CA ILE A 98 11.27 7.05 0.73
C ILE A 98 9.79 6.76 0.48
N VAL A 99 8.91 7.62 0.97
CA VAL A 99 7.45 7.49 0.77
C VAL A 99 6.95 8.58 -0.17
N ILE A 100 6.34 8.18 -1.29
CA ILE A 100 5.81 9.08 -2.31
C ILE A 100 4.28 8.93 -2.36
N PRO A 101 3.52 9.92 -1.88
CA PRO A 101 2.07 9.92 -2.00
C PRO A 101 1.61 10.48 -3.36
N VAL A 102 0.66 9.80 -3.99
CA VAL A 102 -0.03 10.23 -5.22
C VAL A 102 -1.52 10.29 -4.94
N PHE A 103 -2.15 11.41 -5.25
CA PHE A 103 -3.57 11.65 -4.97
C PHE A 103 -4.39 11.55 -6.27
N LYS A 104 -5.08 10.42 -6.48
CA LYS A 104 -5.91 10.18 -7.66
C LYS A 104 -7.37 10.50 -7.35
N HIS A 105 -7.86 11.61 -7.91
CA HIS A 105 -9.26 12.06 -7.77
C HIS A 105 -9.73 12.16 -6.31
N VAL A 106 -8.82 12.52 -5.41
CA VAL A 106 -9.06 12.75 -4.00
C VAL A 106 -8.31 14.00 -3.57
N ASP A 107 -8.91 14.80 -2.69
CA ASP A 107 -8.25 15.96 -2.09
C ASP A 107 -7.25 15.48 -1.02
N PRO A 108 -5.98 15.92 -1.04
CA PRO A 108 -5.04 15.64 0.04
C PRO A 108 -5.55 16.01 1.45
N CYS A 109 -6.40 17.04 1.57
CA CYS A 109 -7.08 17.41 2.81
C CYS A 109 -8.06 16.35 3.29
N ASP A 110 -8.78 15.70 2.38
CA ASP A 110 -9.68 14.59 2.73
C ASP A 110 -8.89 13.39 3.25
N VAL A 111 -7.73 13.10 2.66
CA VAL A 111 -6.83 12.04 3.16
C VAL A 111 -6.27 12.40 4.54
N ARG A 112 -5.75 13.63 4.69
CA ARG A 112 -5.08 14.09 5.91
C ARG A 112 -6.00 14.20 7.10
N HIS A 113 -7.23 14.67 6.91
CA HIS A 113 -8.20 14.91 7.98
C HIS A 113 -9.36 13.90 7.97
N GLN A 114 -9.25 12.85 7.15
CA GLN A 114 -10.23 11.77 7.03
C GLN A 114 -11.64 12.30 6.72
N PHE A 115 -11.76 13.22 5.76
CA PHE A 115 -13.04 13.74 5.27
C PHE A 115 -13.52 13.00 4.02
N GLY A 116 -14.69 13.41 3.50
CA GLY A 116 -15.28 12.81 2.30
C GLY A 116 -15.47 11.29 2.43
N SER A 117 -15.01 10.55 1.44
CA SER A 117 -15.10 9.08 1.41
C SER A 117 -14.29 8.40 2.52
N TYR A 118 -13.22 9.02 3.01
CA TYR A 118 -12.40 8.48 4.09
C TYR A 118 -13.18 8.48 5.41
N LYS A 119 -13.96 9.54 5.68
CA LYS A 119 -14.84 9.58 6.86
C LYS A 119 -15.80 8.38 6.91
N ILE A 120 -16.42 8.09 5.78
CA ILE A 120 -17.39 6.99 5.64
C ILE A 120 -16.68 5.66 5.91
N ALA A 121 -15.53 5.43 5.27
CA ALA A 121 -14.75 4.21 5.46
C ALA A 121 -14.33 3.98 6.92
N PHE A 122 -13.88 5.02 7.63
CA PHE A 122 -13.51 4.91 9.03
C PHE A 122 -14.71 4.59 9.94
N VAL A 123 -15.88 5.19 9.67
CA VAL A 123 -17.12 4.86 10.39
C VAL A 123 -17.52 3.40 10.17
N GLU A 124 -17.42 2.90 8.94
CA GLU A 124 -17.69 1.50 8.60
C GLU A 124 -16.73 0.54 9.31
N HIS A 125 -15.43 0.83 9.30
CA HIS A 125 -14.44 0.05 10.05
C HIS A 125 -14.71 0.07 11.55
N GLY A 126 -15.05 1.23 12.13
CA GLY A 126 -15.39 1.34 13.54
C GLY A 126 -16.61 0.49 13.95
N ARG A 127 -17.62 0.37 13.07
CA ARG A 127 -18.77 -0.53 13.28
C ARG A 127 -18.38 -2.00 13.22
N LYS A 128 -17.52 -2.36 12.27
CA LYS A 128 -17.12 -3.75 12.00
C LYS A 128 -16.06 -4.28 12.97
N TYR A 129 -15.18 -3.40 13.46
CA TYR A 129 -13.98 -3.74 14.24
C TYR A 129 -13.92 -3.00 15.57
N LYS A 130 -15.07 -2.92 16.29
CA LYS A 130 -15.33 -2.18 17.55
C LYS A 130 -14.26 -2.24 18.68
N SER A 131 -13.18 -3.01 18.54
CA SER A 131 -12.09 -3.16 19.51
C SER A 131 -10.75 -2.50 19.13
N LYS A 132 -10.58 -1.89 17.95
CA LYS A 132 -9.25 -1.40 17.49
C LYS A 132 -9.14 0.07 17.08
N VAL A 133 -10.21 0.86 17.11
CA VAL A 133 -10.15 2.27 16.70
C VAL A 133 -10.43 3.16 17.91
N GLN A 134 -9.38 3.66 18.55
CA GLN A 134 -9.49 4.85 19.41
C GLN A 134 -9.41 6.06 18.47
N ILE A 135 -10.50 6.82 18.42
CA ILE A 135 -10.57 8.11 17.72
C ILE A 135 -10.04 9.19 18.67
#